data_AF-A0A536ZWM7-F1
#
_entry.id   AF-A0A536ZWM7-F1
#
_cell.length_a   1.000
_cell.length_b   1.000
_cell.length_c   1.000
_cell.angle_alpha   90.00
_cell.angle_beta   90.00
_cell.angle_gamma   90.00
#
_symmetry.space_group_name_H-M   'P 1'
#
loop_
_entity.id
_entity.type
_entity.pdbx_description
1 polymer ?
#
loop_
_entity_poly.entity_id
_entity_poly.type
_entity_poly.pdbx_seq_one_letter_code
_entity_poly.pdbx_strand_id
1 'polypeptide(L)' 'MAMNVGSGGISRGDPEVMIDINTTPLIDVMLVLLVMLIITLPIQLHAINLNMPTGNPPPPLVLPQIVKID' A
#
# COMPACT_ATOMS: atom_id res chain seq x y z
N MET A 1 -70.94 1.19 23.79
CA MET A 1 -69.99 1.87 22.88
C MET A 1 -68.61 1.33 23.20
N ALA A 2 -68.09 0.46 22.33
CA ALA A 2 -66.79 -0.19 22.49
C ALA A 2 -65.73 0.68 21.82
N MET A 3 -64.70 1.09 22.56
CA MET A 3 -63.49 1.69 22.00
C MET A 3 -62.42 0.61 21.86
N ASN A 4 -62.15 0.26 20.61
CA ASN A 4 -61.02 -0.55 20.18
C ASN A 4 -59.74 0.30 20.23
N VAL A 5 -58.94 0.14 21.28
CA VAL A 5 -57.59 0.68 21.31
C VAL A 5 -56.71 -0.26 20.49
N GLY A 6 -56.37 0.17 19.28
CA GLY A 6 -55.36 -0.49 18.48
C GLY A 6 -54.05 -0.48 19.28
N SER A 7 -53.58 -1.66 19.65
CA SER A 7 -52.25 -1.88 20.21
C SER A 7 -51.21 -1.41 19.19
N GLY A 8 -50.87 -0.11 19.26
CA GLY A 8 -49.65 0.45 18.72
C GLY A 8 -48.46 -0.20 19.40
N GLY A 9 -48.05 -1.34 18.88
CA GLY A 9 -46.81 -2.03 19.20
C GLY A 9 -45.87 -1.97 18.02
N ILE A 10 -45.59 -0.75 17.54
CA ILE A 10 -44.48 -0.51 16.61
C ILE A 10 -43.20 -0.85 17.40
N SER A 11 -42.59 -1.95 16.99
CA SER A 11 -41.17 -2.28 17.07
C SER A 11 -40.43 -1.71 18.29
N ARG A 12 -40.34 -2.55 19.34
CA ARG A 12 -39.25 -2.40 20.33
C ARG A 12 -37.94 -2.35 19.55
N GLY A 13 -37.19 -1.29 19.79
CA GLY A 13 -36.09 -0.87 18.95
C GLY A 13 -35.04 -1.95 18.73
N ASP A 14 -34.75 -2.20 17.46
CA ASP A 14 -33.43 -2.61 17.03
C ASP A 14 -32.55 -1.36 16.95
N PRO A 15 -31.65 -1.12 17.93
CA PRO A 15 -30.64 -0.07 17.82
C PRO A 15 -29.63 -0.31 16.67
N GLU A 16 -29.69 -1.45 15.97
CA GLU A 16 -28.81 -1.74 14.83
C GLU A 16 -29.12 -0.90 13.59
N VAL A 17 -30.39 -0.62 13.29
CA VAL A 17 -30.77 0.00 12.00
C VAL A 17 -30.48 1.50 11.95
N MET A 18 -30.34 2.16 13.12
CA MET A 18 -30.10 3.61 13.19
C MET A 18 -28.62 4.01 13.18
N ILE A 19 -27.69 3.05 13.26
CA ILE A 19 -26.24 3.35 13.29
C ILE A 19 -25.67 3.51 11.86
N ASP A 20 -26.32 2.95 10.85
CA ASP A 20 -25.67 2.67 9.56
C ASP A 20 -25.81 3.75 8.49
N ILE A 21 -26.62 4.78 8.74
CA ILE A 21 -26.91 5.81 7.71
C ILE A 21 -25.70 6.73 7.47
N ASN A 22 -24.88 6.96 8.50
CA ASN A 22 -23.78 7.92 8.45
C ASN A 22 -22.38 7.26 8.52
N THR A 23 -22.28 5.96 8.73
CA THR A 23 -20.98 5.25 8.81
C THR A 23 -20.28 5.23 7.46
N THR A 24 -20.98 4.94 6.37
CA THR A 24 -20.37 4.79 5.05
C THR A 24 -19.79 6.09 4.46
N PRO A 25 -20.45 7.27 4.54
CA PRO A 25 -19.82 8.52 4.09
C PRO A 25 -18.69 8.98 5.02
N LEU A 26 -18.76 8.69 6.32
CA LEU A 26 -17.71 9.04 7.27
C LEU A 26 -16.45 8.18 7.08
N ILE A 27 -16.63 6.89 6.80
CA ILE A 27 -15.53 5.98 6.49
C ILE A 27 -14.80 6.45 5.23
N ASP A 28 -15.50 6.89 4.18
CA ASP A 28 -14.86 7.44 2.97
C ASP A 28 -13.94 8.62 3.30
N VAL A 29 -14.44 9.61 4.04
CA VAL A 29 -13.62 10.78 4.46
C VAL A 29 -12.43 10.35 5.32
N MET A 30 -12.62 9.41 6.25
CA MET A 30 -11.53 8.90 7.10
C MET A 30 -10.49 8.12 6.30
N LEU A 31 -10.91 7.26 5.38
CA LEU A 31 -10.02 6.49 4.51
C LEU A 31 -9.25 7.41 3.55
N VAL A 32 -9.88 8.46 3.01
CA VAL A 32 -9.21 9.48 2.21
C VAL A 32 -8.09 10.14 3.01
N LEU A 33 -8.33 10.54 4.27
CA LEU A 33 -7.29 11.12 5.13
C LEU A 33 -6.13 10.15 5.39
N LEU A 34 -6.42 8.86 5.62
CA LEU A 34 -5.39 7.84 5.81
C LEU A 34 -4.55 7.61 4.54
N VAL A 35 -5.18 7.54 3.38
CA VAL A 35 -4.46 7.38 2.10
C VAL A 35 -3.62 8.61 1.81
N MET A 36 -4.14 9.82 2.04
CA MET A 36 -3.37 11.06 1.89
C MET A 36 -2.15 11.07 2.84
N LEU A 37 -2.31 10.63 4.09
CA LEU A 37 -1.19 10.50 5.04
C LEU A 37 -0.12 9.49 4.57
N ILE A 38 -0.54 8.34 4.03
CA ILE A 38 0.36 7.30 3.55
C ILE A 38 1.15 7.75 2.31
N ILE A 39 0.49 8.38 1.32
CA ILE A 39 1.13 8.75 0.05
C ILE A 39 1.96 10.05 0.13
N THR A 40 1.70 10.91 1.12
CA THR A 40 2.44 12.16 1.29
C THR A 40 3.83 11.94 1.89
N LEU A 41 4.09 10.79 2.51
CA LEU A 41 5.44 10.42 2.92
C LEU A 41 6.28 10.05 1.69
N PRO A 42 7.44 10.68 1.48
CA PRO A 42 8.31 10.31 0.39
C PRO A 42 8.78 8.88 0.62
N ILE A 43 8.61 8.03 -0.39
CA ILE A 43 9.15 6.67 -0.40
C ILE A 43 10.66 6.81 -0.40
N GLN A 44 11.27 6.85 0.78
CA GLN A 44 12.72 6.77 0.94
C GLN A 44 13.11 5.32 0.66
N LEU A 45 13.06 4.98 -0.63
CA LEU A 45 13.70 3.80 -1.18
C LEU A 45 15.20 4.07 -1.04
N HIS A 46 15.77 3.46 -0.02
CA HIS A 46 17.18 3.60 0.30
C HIS A 46 17.94 3.19 -0.96
N ALA A 47 18.62 4.14 -1.59
CA ALA A 47 19.65 3.85 -2.59
C ALA A 47 20.76 3.11 -1.83
N ILE A 48 20.63 1.78 -1.76
CA ILE A 48 21.67 0.93 -1.18
C ILE A 48 22.86 1.13 -2.11
N ASN A 49 23.85 1.89 -1.63
CA ASN A 49 25.15 2.02 -2.28
C ASN A 49 25.83 0.65 -2.19
N LEU A 50 25.48 -0.23 -3.13
CA LEU A 50 26.03 -1.56 -3.23
C LEU A 50 27.41 -1.43 -3.86
N ASN A 51 28.44 -1.58 -3.03
CA ASN A 51 29.81 -1.55 -3.51
C ASN A 51 30.08 -2.86 -4.25
N MET A 52 29.94 -2.84 -5.58
CA MET A 52 30.20 -4.02 -6.41
C MET A 52 31.70 -4.33 -6.35
N PRO A 53 32.11 -5.59 -6.12
CA PRO A 53 33.51 -5.95 -6.20
C PRO A 53 34.01 -5.74 -7.63
N THR A 54 34.90 -4.78 -7.82
CA THR A 54 35.63 -4.61 -9.08
C THR A 54 36.72 -5.68 -9.13
N GLY A 55 36.39 -6.84 -9.71
CA GLY A 55 37.37 -7.91 -9.92
C GLY A 55 38.49 -7.46 -10.87
N ASN A 56 39.72 -7.90 -10.60
CA ASN A 56 40.84 -7.63 -11.50
C ASN A 56 40.60 -8.35 -12.85
N PRO A 57 40.54 -7.62 -13.97
CA PRO A 57 40.36 -8.26 -15.27
C PRO A 57 41.56 -9.19 -15.58
N PRO A 58 41.32 -10.34 -16.24
CA PRO A 58 42.41 -11.23 -16.62
C PRO A 58 43.43 -10.52 -17.52
N PRO A 59 44.73 -10.86 -17.41
CA PRO A 59 45.76 -10.24 -18.23
C PRO A 59 45.42 -10.33 -19.74
N PRO A 60 45.75 -9.29 -20.53
CA PRO A 60 45.60 -9.36 -21.98
C PRO A 60 46.34 -10.57 -22.55
N LEU A 61 45.72 -11.28 -23.49
CA LEU A 61 46.34 -12.38 -24.20
C LEU A 61 47.49 -11.84 -25.06
N VAL A 62 48.74 -12.09 -24.66
CA VAL A 62 49.92 -11.76 -25.47
C VAL A 62 50.11 -12.87 -26.49
N LEU A 63 49.91 -12.56 -27.78
CA LEU A 63 50.20 -13.50 -28.86
C LEU A 63 51.72 -13.68 -28.98
N PRO A 64 52.21 -14.92 -29.21
CA PRO A 64 53.64 -15.20 -29.31
C PRO A 64 54.25 -14.48 -30.52
N GLN A 65 55.37 -13.79 -30.32
CA GLN A 65 56.13 -13.17 -31.41
C GLN A 65 56.87 -14.23 -32.21
N ILE A 66 56.64 -14.25 -33.53
CA ILE A 66 57.36 -15.12 -34.46
C ILE A 66 58.72 -14.48 -34.74
N VAL A 67 59.77 -15.00 -34.12
CA VAL A 67 61.15 -14.58 -34.41
C VAL A 67 61.57 -15.24 -35.72
N LYS A 68 61.79 -14.44 -36.76
CA LYS A 68 62.45 -14.91 -37.99
C LYS A 68 63.96 -14.78 -37.78
N ILE A 69 64.67 -15.89 -37.96
CA ILE A 69 66.12 -15.95 -37.92
C ILE A 69 66.56 -15.90 -39.39
N ASP A 70 67.21 -14.81 -39.78
CA ASP A 70 67.89 -14.65 -41.08
C ASP A 70 69.29 -15.28 -41.05
#